data_AF-A0A7V4G8R4-F1
#
_entry.id   AF-A0A7V4G8R4-F1
#
_cell.length_a   1.000
_cell.length_b   1.000
_cell.length_c   1.000
_cell.angle_alpha   90.00
_cell.angle_beta   90.00
_cell.angle_gamma   90.00
#
_symmetry.space_group_name_H-M   'P 1'
#
loop_
_entity.id
_entity.type
_entity.pdbx_description
1 polymer ?
#
loop_
_entity_poly.entity_id
_entity_poly.type
_entity_poly.pdbx_seq_one_letter_code
_entity_poly.pdbx_strand_id
1 'polypeptide(L)'
;MKYVIVIGDGMGDYPVAELGNRTPLEAARTPHLDRLAREGELGLARTVPPGMEPGSDIANLAIMGYDPQTYHTGRAPLEAAALGVTLAPEEVAFRCNLVTLRAEPRGLYMEDYAAGHITSEEAKELIAALEAQLGGDGRHFYPGVSYRHLLVWNQGDARWKTYPPHDFSGQEVGRLMTGEGGREPLWQLIRASWPVLQEHPLNRRRRAA
;
A
#
# COMPACT_ATOMS: atom_id res chain seq x y z
N MET A 1 25.94 -20.85 -14.43
CA MET A 1 24.52 -21.21 -14.57
C MET A 1 23.68 -19.93 -14.50
N LYS A 2 22.60 -19.81 -15.28
CA LYS A 2 21.61 -18.72 -15.15
C LYS A 2 20.28 -19.34 -14.71
N TYR A 3 19.51 -18.63 -13.92
CA TYR A 3 18.19 -19.08 -13.43
C TYR A 3 17.11 -18.11 -13.92
N VAL A 4 15.91 -18.66 -14.16
CA VAL A 4 14.70 -17.89 -14.50
C VAL A 4 13.59 -18.39 -13.58
N ILE A 5 12.96 -17.47 -12.86
CA ILE A 5 11.79 -17.73 -12.03
C ILE A 5 10.59 -17.08 -12.72
N VAL A 6 9.56 -17.86 -13.02
CA VAL A 6 8.31 -17.39 -13.65
C VAL A 6 7.18 -17.58 -12.66
N ILE A 7 6.49 -16.50 -12.31
CA ILE A 7 5.38 -16.50 -11.34
C ILE A 7 4.10 -16.20 -12.11
N GLY A 8 3.15 -17.15 -12.10
CA GLY A 8 1.78 -16.90 -12.55
C GLY A 8 0.98 -16.27 -11.41
N ASP A 9 0.89 -14.93 -11.39
CA ASP A 9 0.14 -14.22 -10.35
C ASP A 9 -1.34 -14.62 -10.39
N GLY A 10 -1.87 -15.08 -9.24
CA GLY A 10 -3.24 -15.62 -9.15
C GLY A 10 -3.51 -16.86 -10.00
N MET A 11 -2.49 -17.61 -10.45
CA MET A 11 -2.67 -18.75 -11.37
C MET A 11 -3.34 -19.97 -10.70
N GLY A 12 -3.20 -20.13 -9.39
CA GLY A 12 -3.86 -21.20 -8.65
C GLY A 12 -5.34 -20.88 -8.43
N ASP A 13 -6.21 -21.86 -8.68
CA ASP A 13 -7.66 -21.70 -8.57
C ASP A 13 -8.34 -23.02 -8.20
N TYR A 14 -9.64 -22.95 -7.93
CA TYR A 14 -10.51 -24.09 -7.67
C TYR A 14 -11.13 -24.63 -8.97
N PRO A 15 -11.57 -25.90 -8.96
CA PRO A 15 -12.40 -26.43 -10.02
C PRO A 15 -13.70 -25.64 -10.16
N VAL A 16 -14.08 -25.30 -11.40
CA VAL A 16 -15.32 -24.58 -11.71
C VAL A 16 -16.24 -25.39 -12.62
N ALA A 17 -17.55 -25.31 -12.39
CA ALA A 17 -18.54 -26.16 -13.04
C ALA A 17 -18.62 -25.90 -14.56
N GLU A 18 -18.48 -24.65 -14.97
CA GLU A 18 -18.52 -24.19 -16.37
C GLU A 18 -17.35 -24.72 -17.19
N LEU A 19 -16.25 -25.12 -16.55
CA LEU A 19 -15.09 -25.75 -17.19
C LEU A 19 -15.11 -27.28 -17.08
N GLY A 20 -16.27 -27.86 -16.76
CA GLY A 20 -16.42 -29.30 -16.57
C GLY A 20 -15.74 -29.80 -15.28
N ASN A 21 -15.83 -29.01 -14.20
CA ASN A 21 -15.17 -29.28 -12.91
C ASN A 21 -13.64 -29.37 -13.01
N ARG A 22 -13.04 -28.51 -13.83
CA ARG A 22 -11.58 -28.32 -13.96
C ARG A 22 -11.21 -26.93 -13.46
N THR A 23 -9.98 -26.75 -13.03
CA THR A 23 -9.41 -25.41 -12.79
C THR A 23 -9.22 -24.67 -14.12
N PRO A 24 -9.13 -23.32 -14.13
CA PRO A 24 -8.78 -22.56 -15.32
C PRO A 24 -7.44 -22.99 -15.94
N LEU A 25 -6.43 -23.29 -15.11
CA LEU A 25 -5.12 -23.75 -15.59
C LEU A 25 -5.22 -25.12 -16.28
N GLU A 26 -6.01 -26.05 -15.74
CA GLU A 26 -6.25 -27.34 -16.38
C GLU A 26 -7.02 -27.17 -17.70
N ALA A 27 -8.07 -26.34 -17.73
CA ALA A 27 -8.90 -26.14 -18.92
C ALA A 27 -8.17 -25.42 -20.05
N ALA A 28 -7.18 -24.58 -19.73
CA ALA A 28 -6.39 -23.84 -20.70
C ALA A 28 -5.53 -24.76 -21.58
N ARG A 29 -5.30 -24.33 -22.83
CA ARG A 29 -4.35 -25.00 -23.74
C ARG A 29 -2.94 -24.45 -23.51
N THR A 30 -2.13 -25.16 -22.73
CA THR A 30 -0.81 -24.69 -22.27
C THR A 30 0.36 -25.58 -22.74
N PRO A 31 0.53 -25.85 -24.06
CA PRO A 31 1.45 -26.87 -24.55
C PRO A 31 2.92 -26.67 -24.14
N HIS A 32 3.33 -25.42 -23.88
CA HIS A 32 4.67 -25.09 -23.40
C HIS A 32 4.84 -25.39 -21.90
N LEU A 33 3.85 -25.08 -21.06
CA LEU A 33 3.89 -25.46 -19.64
C LEU A 33 3.77 -26.98 -19.50
N ASP A 34 2.92 -27.63 -20.30
CA ASP A 34 2.77 -29.09 -20.32
C ASP A 34 4.08 -29.78 -20.72
N ARG A 35 4.84 -29.19 -21.64
CA ARG A 35 6.18 -29.68 -22.01
C ARG A 35 7.17 -29.51 -20.86
N LEU A 36 7.21 -28.34 -20.22
CA LEU A 36 8.07 -28.10 -19.05
C LEU A 36 7.75 -29.04 -17.90
N ALA A 37 6.48 -29.31 -17.65
CA ALA A 37 6.00 -30.24 -16.63
C ALA A 37 6.44 -31.69 -16.90
N ARG A 38 6.45 -32.14 -18.17
CA ARG A 38 6.88 -33.49 -18.56
C ARG A 38 8.40 -33.67 -18.56
N GLU A 39 9.14 -32.63 -18.91
CA GLU A 39 10.61 -32.66 -19.00
C GLU A 39 11.32 -32.26 -17.70
N GLY A 40 10.57 -31.71 -16.74
CA GLY A 40 11.07 -31.20 -15.46
C GLY A 40 10.56 -31.99 -14.26
N GLU A 41 10.60 -31.32 -13.11
CA GLU A 41 10.07 -31.83 -11.85
C GLU A 41 8.88 -30.98 -11.41
N LEU A 42 7.85 -31.64 -10.89
CA LEU A 42 6.63 -31.01 -10.40
C LEU A 42 6.53 -31.16 -8.89
N GLY A 43 6.02 -30.11 -8.26
CA GLY A 43 5.73 -30.11 -6.83
C GLY A 43 4.73 -29.02 -6.47
N LEU A 44 4.23 -29.09 -5.24
CA LEU A 44 3.40 -28.03 -4.67
C LEU A 44 4.28 -27.13 -3.80
N ALA A 45 4.20 -25.82 -4.03
CA ALA A 45 4.88 -24.82 -3.23
C ALA A 45 3.88 -24.04 -2.38
N ARG A 46 4.14 -23.96 -1.08
CA ARG A 46 3.46 -23.02 -0.19
C ARG A 46 4.33 -21.77 -0.07
N THR A 47 3.94 -20.71 -0.76
CA THR A 47 4.68 -19.43 -0.79
C THR A 47 4.29 -18.48 0.34
N VAL A 48 3.16 -18.72 1.00
CA VAL A 48 2.70 -17.94 2.15
C VAL A 48 2.78 -18.83 3.40
N PRO A 49 3.62 -18.48 4.39
CA PRO A 49 3.72 -19.24 5.63
C PRO A 49 2.40 -19.28 6.41
N PRO A 50 2.13 -20.35 7.20
CA PRO A 50 0.97 -20.39 8.08
C PRO A 50 0.88 -19.18 9.01
N GLY A 51 -0.32 -18.64 9.18
CA GLY A 51 -0.57 -17.49 10.06
C GLY A 51 -0.23 -16.12 9.45
N MET A 52 0.19 -16.07 8.18
CA MET A 52 0.40 -14.82 7.46
C MET A 52 -0.71 -14.57 6.43
N GLU A 53 -1.01 -13.30 6.18
CA GLU A 53 -1.96 -12.89 5.16
C GLU A 53 -1.45 -13.29 3.76
N PRO A 54 -2.32 -13.78 2.85
CA PRO A 54 -1.93 -14.23 1.52
C PRO A 54 -1.70 -13.07 0.54
N GLY A 55 -0.75 -12.19 0.88
CA GLY A 55 -0.36 -11.04 0.06
C GLY A 55 0.80 -11.35 -0.90
N SER A 56 0.77 -10.75 -2.10
CA SER A 56 1.85 -10.88 -3.10
C SER A 56 3.21 -10.43 -2.54
N ASP A 57 3.24 -9.47 -1.63
CA ASP A 57 4.42 -9.02 -0.91
C ASP A 57 5.08 -10.14 -0.10
N ILE A 58 4.29 -10.91 0.65
CA ILE A 58 4.78 -12.05 1.45
C ILE A 58 5.21 -13.20 0.54
N ALA A 59 4.38 -13.53 -0.47
CA ALA A 59 4.66 -14.62 -1.38
C ALA A 59 5.95 -14.38 -2.20
N ASN A 60 6.15 -13.17 -2.72
CA ASN A 60 7.36 -12.86 -3.49
C ASN A 60 8.61 -12.85 -2.60
N LEU A 61 8.50 -12.37 -1.36
CA LEU A 61 9.62 -12.40 -0.41
C LEU A 61 10.08 -13.86 -0.15
N ALA A 62 9.12 -14.77 0.05
CA ALA A 62 9.41 -16.20 0.20
C ALA A 62 10.02 -16.83 -1.07
N ILE A 63 9.49 -16.51 -2.25
CA ILE A 63 10.02 -17.03 -3.54
C ILE A 63 11.46 -16.58 -3.76
N MET A 64 11.81 -15.38 -3.33
CA MET A 64 13.18 -14.84 -3.40
C MET A 64 14.12 -15.43 -2.34
N GLY A 65 13.64 -16.31 -1.45
CA GLY A 65 14.44 -17.04 -0.47
C GLY A 65 14.55 -16.38 0.90
N TYR A 66 13.77 -15.33 1.17
CA TYR A 66 13.72 -14.69 2.48
C TYR A 66 12.61 -15.31 3.33
N ASP A 67 12.84 -15.49 4.63
CA ASP A 67 11.78 -15.87 5.57
C ASP A 67 10.85 -14.68 5.84
N PRO A 68 9.58 -14.69 5.37
CA PRO A 68 8.69 -13.57 5.58
C PRO A 68 8.35 -13.33 7.05
N GLN A 69 8.43 -14.36 7.92
CA GLN A 69 8.16 -14.16 9.35
C GLN A 69 9.24 -13.29 10.03
N THR A 70 10.45 -13.32 9.49
CA THR A 70 11.59 -12.54 9.98
C THR A 70 11.72 -11.19 9.27
N TYR A 71 11.49 -11.14 7.95
CA TYR A 71 11.84 -9.98 7.11
C TYR A 71 10.65 -9.14 6.63
N HIS A 72 9.41 -9.63 6.74
CA HIS A 72 8.25 -8.83 6.33
C HIS A 72 7.85 -7.85 7.43
N THR A 73 7.97 -6.56 7.13
CA THR A 73 7.59 -5.46 8.03
C THR A 73 6.43 -4.63 7.47
N GLY A 74 5.66 -5.22 6.55
CA GLY A 74 4.58 -4.55 5.82
C GLY A 74 4.94 -4.16 4.38
N ARG A 75 3.98 -3.55 3.67
CA ARG A 75 4.12 -3.19 2.24
C ARG A 75 4.90 -1.91 1.97
N ALA A 76 4.86 -0.96 2.89
CA ALA A 76 5.43 0.36 2.67
C ALA A 76 6.95 0.35 2.38
N PRO A 77 7.79 -0.51 3.00
CA PRO A 77 9.19 -0.65 2.62
C PRO A 77 9.41 -1.11 1.17
N LEU A 78 8.52 -1.94 0.62
CA LEU A 78 8.59 -2.36 -0.78
C LEU A 78 8.20 -1.21 -1.72
N GLU A 79 7.22 -0.39 -1.32
CA GLU A 79 6.87 0.84 -2.05
C GLU A 79 8.01 1.86 -2.02
N ALA A 80 8.73 1.99 -0.88
CA ALA A 80 9.94 2.80 -0.77
C ALA A 80 11.01 2.35 -1.77
N ALA A 81 11.32 1.06 -1.81
CA ALA A 81 12.27 0.50 -2.75
C ALA A 81 11.84 0.74 -4.23
N ALA A 82 10.55 0.60 -4.55
CA ALA A 82 10.02 0.87 -5.88
C ALA A 82 10.16 2.35 -6.30
N LEU A 83 10.15 3.28 -5.35
CA LEU A 83 10.40 4.71 -5.55
C LEU A 83 11.90 5.06 -5.55
N GLY A 84 12.80 4.09 -5.35
CA GLY A 84 14.24 4.31 -5.23
C GLY A 84 14.65 4.94 -3.89
N VAL A 85 13.80 4.84 -2.87
CA VAL A 85 14.07 5.33 -1.51
C VAL A 85 14.70 4.21 -0.70
N THR A 86 15.92 4.43 -0.22
CA THR A 86 16.62 3.53 0.69
C THR A 86 16.25 3.86 2.12
N LEU A 87 15.82 2.85 2.90
CA LEU A 87 15.49 3.00 4.31
C LEU A 87 16.69 2.63 5.19
N ALA A 88 16.96 3.45 6.21
CA ALA A 88 17.85 3.07 7.29
C ALA A 88 17.16 2.08 8.26
N PRO A 89 17.92 1.31 9.07
CA PRO A 89 17.34 0.32 9.98
C PRO A 89 16.30 0.87 10.97
N GLU A 90 16.44 2.15 11.34
CA GLU A 90 15.59 2.83 12.32
C GLU A 90 14.38 3.51 11.68
N GLU A 91 14.30 3.55 10.35
CA GLU A 91 13.28 4.28 9.61
C GLU A 91 12.05 3.40 9.36
N VAL A 92 10.88 3.95 9.67
CA VAL A 92 9.60 3.31 9.37
C VAL A 92 8.98 3.98 8.15
N ALA A 93 8.65 3.16 7.15
CA ALA A 93 7.89 3.59 6.00
C ALA A 93 6.39 3.44 6.25
N PHE A 94 5.63 4.47 5.92
CA PHE A 94 4.17 4.47 5.88
C PHE A 94 3.71 4.79 4.47
N ARG A 95 2.75 4.03 3.98
CA ARG A 95 1.95 4.48 2.84
C ARG A 95 0.98 5.54 3.32
N CYS A 96 0.99 6.71 2.69
CA CYS A 96 0.05 7.79 2.99
C CYS A 96 -0.77 8.11 1.74
N ASN A 97 -2.04 8.46 1.94
CA ASN A 97 -2.94 8.82 0.85
C ASN A 97 -3.38 10.28 0.98
N LEU A 98 -3.49 10.97 -0.15
CA LEU A 98 -4.30 12.18 -0.23
C LEU A 98 -5.77 11.79 -0.32
N VAL A 99 -6.60 12.38 0.56
CA VAL A 99 -8.03 12.08 0.68
C VAL A 99 -8.84 13.37 0.78
N THR A 100 -10.12 13.32 0.43
CA THR A 100 -11.09 14.38 0.71
C THR A 100 -11.86 14.05 1.98
N LEU A 101 -11.79 14.94 2.96
CA LEU A 101 -12.54 14.83 4.21
C LEU A 101 -13.61 15.91 4.25
N ARG A 102 -14.78 15.55 4.79
CA ARG A 102 -15.90 16.46 5.00
C ARG A 102 -16.22 16.56 6.47
N ALA A 103 -16.06 17.76 7.01
CA ALA A 103 -16.43 18.06 8.39
C ALA A 103 -17.93 18.34 8.48
N GLU A 104 -18.60 17.67 9.41
CA GLU A 104 -19.99 17.91 9.78
C GLU A 104 -20.12 18.22 11.28
N PRO A 105 -21.25 18.80 11.73
CA PRO A 105 -21.50 18.99 13.17
C PRO A 105 -21.39 17.69 13.99
N ARG A 106 -21.61 16.54 13.36
CA ARG A 106 -21.63 15.21 14.01
C ARG A 106 -20.30 14.45 13.92
N GLY A 107 -19.31 14.93 13.17
CA GLY A 107 -18.04 14.21 12.99
C GLY A 107 -17.30 14.54 11.71
N LEU A 108 -16.25 13.77 11.44
CA LEU A 108 -15.39 13.91 10.26
C LEU A 108 -15.60 12.70 9.36
N TYR A 109 -15.98 12.92 8.10
CA TYR A 109 -16.33 11.86 7.17
C TYR A 109 -15.30 11.75 6.04
N MET A 110 -15.00 10.51 5.64
CA MET A 110 -14.21 10.23 4.43
C MET A 110 -15.10 10.43 3.21
N GLU A 111 -15.03 11.60 2.59
CA GLU A 111 -15.84 11.90 1.41
C GLU A 111 -15.29 11.17 0.18
N ASP A 112 -13.97 11.17 -0.01
CA ASP A 112 -13.32 10.44 -1.10
C ASP A 112 -11.91 9.99 -0.70
N TYR A 113 -11.67 8.68 -0.78
CA TYR A 113 -10.38 8.06 -0.46
C TYR A 113 -9.26 8.32 -1.48
N ALA A 114 -9.61 8.85 -2.67
CA ALA A 114 -8.71 9.13 -3.78
C ALA A 114 -8.64 10.62 -4.14
N ALA A 115 -9.26 11.48 -3.32
CA ALA A 115 -9.29 12.93 -3.51
C ALA A 115 -9.78 13.37 -4.90
N GLY A 116 -10.80 12.72 -5.45
CA GLY A 116 -11.34 12.96 -6.78
C GLY A 116 -10.45 12.41 -7.89
N HIS A 117 -9.79 11.28 -7.66
CA HIS A 117 -8.76 10.72 -8.55
C HIS A 117 -7.71 11.77 -8.95
N ILE A 118 -7.15 12.46 -7.95
CA ILE A 118 -6.12 13.48 -8.16
C ILE A 118 -4.99 12.95 -9.08
N THR A 119 -4.58 13.78 -10.04
CA THR A 119 -3.49 13.43 -10.96
C THR A 119 -2.16 13.37 -10.21
N SER A 120 -1.18 12.62 -10.75
CA SER A 120 0.14 12.52 -10.12
C SER A 120 0.86 13.88 -10.10
N GLU A 121 0.65 14.70 -11.13
CA GLU A 121 1.20 16.04 -11.28
C GLU A 121 0.70 16.97 -10.16
N GLU A 122 -0.62 17.02 -9.96
CA GLU A 122 -1.26 17.78 -8.90
C GLU A 122 -0.86 17.28 -7.50
N ALA A 123 -0.87 15.97 -7.30
CA ALA A 123 -0.52 15.37 -6.03
C ALA A 123 0.94 15.65 -5.65
N LYS A 124 1.86 15.68 -6.62
CA LYS A 124 3.27 16.02 -6.41
C LYS A 124 3.45 17.43 -5.84
N GLU A 125 2.65 18.41 -6.28
CA GLU A 125 2.67 19.76 -5.70
C GLU A 125 2.28 19.74 -4.21
N LEU A 126 1.22 19.00 -3.86
CA LEU A 126 0.75 18.89 -2.48
C LEU A 126 1.75 18.17 -1.58
N ILE A 127 2.36 17.10 -2.06
CA ILE A 127 3.37 16.35 -1.32
C ILE A 127 4.63 17.19 -1.11
N ALA A 128 5.05 17.98 -2.10
CA ALA A 128 6.16 18.92 -1.93
C ALA A 128 5.84 20.00 -0.88
N ALA A 129 4.60 20.49 -0.81
CA ALA A 129 4.18 21.42 0.23
C ALA A 129 4.18 20.78 1.63
N LEU A 130 3.77 19.52 1.73
CA LEU A 130 3.85 18.75 2.98
C LEU A 130 5.30 18.51 3.40
N GLU A 131 6.20 18.16 2.49
CA GLU A 131 7.63 18.03 2.79
C GLU A 131 8.23 19.35 3.29
N ALA A 132 7.92 20.46 2.64
CA ALA A 132 8.45 21.76 3.01
C ALA A 132 7.96 22.26 4.39
N GLN A 133 6.73 21.92 4.79
CA GLN A 133 6.11 22.43 6.02
C GLN A 133 6.17 21.44 7.20
N LEU A 134 6.11 20.14 6.91
CA LEU A 134 5.94 19.05 7.90
C LEU A 134 7.01 17.96 7.78
N GLY A 135 7.87 18.01 6.75
CA GLY A 135 9.09 17.23 6.70
C GLY A 135 10.13 17.72 7.71
N GLY A 136 11.29 17.06 7.74
CA GLY A 136 12.34 17.33 8.73
C GLY A 136 12.14 16.59 10.06
N ASP A 137 13.11 16.71 10.96
CA ASP A 137 13.21 15.92 12.19
C ASP A 137 13.10 14.39 11.95
N GLY A 138 13.72 13.91 10.87
CA GLY A 138 13.64 12.50 10.47
C GLY A 138 12.30 12.12 9.86
N ARG A 139 11.57 13.05 9.22
CA ARG A 139 10.39 12.78 8.39
C ARG A 139 10.63 13.24 6.97
N HIS A 140 10.27 12.40 6.01
CA HIS A 140 10.35 12.72 4.59
C HIS A 140 9.12 12.21 3.83
N PHE A 141 8.48 13.07 3.06
CA PHE A 141 7.36 12.75 2.18
C PHE A 141 7.84 12.61 0.74
N TYR A 142 7.47 11.49 0.09
CA TYR A 142 7.83 11.22 -1.30
C TYR A 142 6.59 11.08 -2.17
N PRO A 143 6.52 11.80 -3.30
CA PRO A 143 5.39 11.72 -4.21
C PRO A 143 5.40 10.37 -4.94
N GLY A 144 4.39 9.53 -4.68
CA GLY A 144 4.05 8.37 -5.50
C GLY A 144 3.08 8.68 -6.65
N VAL A 145 2.14 7.75 -6.90
CA VAL A 145 1.23 7.78 -8.06
C VAL A 145 -0.18 8.15 -7.64
N SER A 146 -0.77 9.13 -8.33
CA SER A 146 -2.10 9.65 -8.03
C SER A 146 -2.21 10.00 -6.54
N TYR A 147 -3.17 9.43 -5.80
CA TYR A 147 -3.39 9.69 -4.39
C TYR A 147 -2.47 8.89 -3.43
N ARG A 148 -1.57 8.03 -3.92
CA ARG A 148 -0.74 7.12 -3.08
C ARG A 148 0.69 7.62 -3.00
N HIS A 149 1.18 7.84 -1.79
CA HIS A 149 2.49 8.42 -1.51
C HIS A 149 3.17 7.71 -0.33
N LEU A 150 4.40 8.13 -0.04
CA LEU A 150 5.22 7.53 1.00
C LEU A 150 5.59 8.59 2.04
N LEU A 151 5.53 8.21 3.31
CA LEU A 151 6.16 8.91 4.42
C LEU A 151 7.22 7.98 5.00
N VAL A 152 8.46 8.45 5.08
CA VAL A 152 9.54 7.80 5.85
C VAL A 152 9.71 8.55 7.14
N TRP A 153 9.78 7.84 8.27
CA TRP A 153 9.86 8.46 9.58
C TRP A 153 10.75 7.68 10.57
N ASN A 154 11.83 8.31 11.02
CA ASN A 154 12.81 7.77 11.98
C ASN A 154 12.23 7.56 13.39
N GLN A 155 11.21 8.33 13.77
CA GLN A 155 10.49 8.17 15.04
C GLN A 155 9.12 7.50 14.84
N GLY A 156 8.89 6.95 13.64
CA GLY A 156 7.71 6.14 13.38
C GLY A 156 7.77 4.82 14.14
N ASP A 157 6.61 4.21 14.36
CA ASP A 157 6.51 2.88 14.96
C ASP A 157 5.69 1.97 14.03
N ALA A 158 6.30 0.90 13.53
CA ALA A 158 5.65 -0.05 12.64
C ALA A 158 4.45 -0.77 13.30
N ARG A 159 4.33 -0.72 14.63
CA ARG A 159 3.19 -1.28 15.38
C ARG A 159 1.98 -0.35 15.38
N TRP A 160 2.12 0.91 14.95
CA TRP A 160 0.98 1.81 14.85
C TRP A 160 -0.01 1.31 13.80
N LYS A 161 -1.17 0.89 14.29
CA LYS A 161 -2.26 0.46 13.42
C LYS A 161 -2.72 1.63 12.56
N THR A 162 -2.62 1.45 11.25
CA THR A 162 -3.15 2.35 10.22
C THR A 162 -4.36 1.74 9.54
N TYR A 163 -5.12 2.57 8.84
CA TYR A 163 -6.36 2.17 8.18
C TYR A 163 -6.29 2.56 6.71
N PRO A 164 -6.53 1.63 5.77
CA PRO A 164 -6.62 1.97 4.35
C PRO A 164 -7.85 2.85 4.09
N PRO A 165 -7.70 4.06 3.53
CA PRO A 165 -8.83 4.98 3.38
C PRO A 165 -10.00 4.44 2.54
N HIS A 166 -9.74 3.55 1.57
CA HIS A 166 -10.77 3.00 0.69
C HIS A 166 -11.83 2.16 1.41
N ASP A 167 -11.48 1.55 2.56
CA ASP A 167 -12.42 0.77 3.38
C ASP A 167 -13.44 1.66 4.12
N PHE A 168 -13.21 2.98 4.18
CA PHE A 168 -13.98 3.93 4.98
C PHE A 168 -14.75 4.97 4.16
N SER A 169 -14.82 4.82 2.85
CA SER A 169 -15.55 5.75 1.96
C SER A 169 -17.00 5.96 2.43
N GLY A 170 -17.40 7.21 2.63
CA GLY A 170 -18.71 7.61 3.14
C GLY A 170 -18.93 7.42 4.65
N GLN A 171 -17.93 6.93 5.39
CA GLN A 171 -18.04 6.64 6.83
C GLN A 171 -17.45 7.75 7.69
N GLU A 172 -17.88 7.81 8.95
CA GLU A 172 -17.28 8.66 9.99
C GLU A 172 -15.92 8.08 10.42
N VAL A 173 -14.87 8.89 10.27
CA VAL A 173 -13.47 8.52 10.51
C VAL A 173 -12.82 9.29 11.67
N GLY A 174 -13.47 10.32 12.21
CA GLY A 174 -12.97 11.06 13.37
C GLY A 174 -12.74 10.15 14.58
N ARG A 175 -13.60 9.13 14.76
CA ARG A 175 -13.42 8.10 15.79
C ARG A 175 -12.15 7.25 15.64
N LEU A 176 -11.58 7.14 14.43
CA LEU A 176 -10.32 6.41 14.21
C LEU A 176 -9.12 7.19 14.74
N MET A 177 -9.25 8.52 14.83
CA MET A 177 -8.21 9.47 15.24
C MET A 177 -8.24 9.78 16.75
N THR A 178 -8.96 8.99 17.55
CA THR A 178 -8.96 9.10 19.01
C THR A 178 -7.85 8.22 19.61
N GLY A 179 -7.28 8.65 20.74
CA GLY A 179 -6.05 8.11 21.29
C GLY A 179 -6.23 6.77 21.99
N GLU A 180 -5.90 5.68 21.30
CA GLU A 180 -5.57 4.38 21.90
C GLU A 180 -4.39 3.77 21.13
N GLY A 181 -3.36 3.31 21.84
CA GLY A 181 -2.22 2.57 21.24
C GLY A 181 -1.02 3.40 20.76
N GLY A 182 -0.73 4.56 21.37
CA GLY A 182 0.53 5.31 21.14
C GLY A 182 0.65 6.05 19.80
N ARG A 183 -0.38 5.99 18.97
CA ARG A 183 -0.50 6.58 17.62
C ARG A 183 -0.71 8.11 17.57
N GLU A 184 -0.65 8.78 18.71
CA GLU A 184 -0.90 10.22 18.80
C GLU A 184 0.04 11.06 17.90
N PRO A 185 1.35 10.75 17.76
CA PRO A 185 2.20 11.48 16.82
C PRO A 185 1.72 11.40 15.37
N LEU A 186 1.24 10.23 14.93
CA LEU A 186 0.69 10.05 13.58
C LEU A 186 -0.57 10.91 13.37
N TRP A 187 -1.48 10.94 14.35
CA TRP A 187 -2.69 11.76 14.25
C TRP A 187 -2.39 13.26 14.31
N GLN A 188 -1.40 13.67 15.11
CA GLN A 188 -0.94 15.06 15.12
C GLN A 188 -0.37 15.47 13.76
N LEU A 189 0.42 14.59 13.12
CA LEU A 189 0.94 14.84 11.78
C LEU A 189 -0.18 14.96 10.74
N ILE A 190 -1.18 14.07 10.78
CA ILE A 190 -2.35 14.14 9.90
C ILE A 190 -3.13 15.44 10.13
N ARG A 191 -3.38 15.83 11.39
CA ARG A 191 -4.06 17.09 11.71
C ARG A 191 -3.25 18.32 11.26
N ALA A 192 -1.93 18.28 11.39
CA ALA A 192 -1.04 19.33 10.92
C ALA A 192 -1.03 19.47 9.39
N SER A 193 -1.32 18.38 8.65
CA SER A 193 -1.46 18.42 7.18
C SER A 193 -2.68 19.21 6.71
N TRP A 194 -3.74 19.30 7.52
CA TRP A 194 -5.01 19.92 7.11
C TRP A 194 -4.87 21.39 6.71
N PRO A 195 -4.30 22.31 7.53
CA PRO A 195 -4.15 23.70 7.11
C PRO A 195 -3.24 23.83 5.88
N VAL A 196 -2.14 23.07 5.80
CA VAL A 196 -1.24 23.07 4.64
C VAL A 196 -1.99 22.72 3.35
N LEU A 197 -2.77 21.64 3.38
CA LEU A 197 -3.52 21.18 2.21
C LEU A 197 -4.75 22.06 1.92
N GLN A 198 -5.49 22.49 2.94
CA GLN A 198 -6.70 23.30 2.78
C GLN A 198 -6.37 24.66 2.16
N GLU A 199 -5.26 25.27 2.57
CA GLU A 199 -4.84 26.59 2.12
C GLU A 199 -4.03 26.56 0.82
N HIS A 200 -3.53 25.40 0.38
CA HIS A 200 -2.73 25.28 -0.83
C HIS A 200 -3.49 25.81 -2.07
N PRO A 201 -2.86 26.64 -2.93
CA PRO A 201 -3.52 27.23 -4.10
C PRO A 201 -4.18 26.21 -5.02
N LEU A 202 -3.57 25.04 -5.20
CA LEU A 202 -4.15 23.95 -5.99
C LEU A 202 -5.50 23.49 -5.42
N ASN A 203 -5.60 23.24 -4.12
CA ASN A 203 -6.85 22.80 -3.51
C ASN A 203 -7.89 23.93 -3.47
N ARG A 204 -7.48 25.20 -3.41
CA ARG A 204 -8.40 26.33 -3.62
C ARG A 204 -9.00 26.31 -5.02
N ARG A 205 -8.20 26.04 -6.06
CA ARG A 205 -8.68 25.89 -7.45
C ARG A 205 -9.60 24.67 -7.60
N ARG A 206 -9.21 23.51 -7.06
CA ARG A 206 -10.02 22.27 -7.13
C ARG A 206 -11.40 22.42 -6.50
N ARG A 207 -11.55 23.22 -5.43
CA ARG A 207 -12.86 23.50 -4.81
C ARG A 207 -13.72 24.51 -5.58
N ALA A 208 -13.13 25.30 -6.47
CA ALA A 208 -13.82 26.34 -7.23
C ALA A 208 -14.27 25.86 -8.62
N ALA A 209 -13.79 24.69 -9.06
CA ALA A 209 -14.19 24.02 -10.29
C ALA A 209 -15.42 23.13 -10.05
#